data_AF-A0A367KPL6-F1
#
_entry.id   AF-A0A367KPL6-F1
#
_cell.length_a   1.000
_cell.length_b   1.000
_cell.length_c   1.000
_cell.angle_alpha   90.00
_cell.angle_beta   90.00
_cell.angle_gamma   90.00
#
_symmetry.space_group_name_H-M   'P 1'
#
loop_
_entity.id
_entity.type
_entity.pdbx_description
1 polymer ?
#
loop_
_entity_poly.entity_id
_entity_poly.type
_entity_poly.pdbx_seq_one_letter_code
_entity_poly.pdbx_strand_id
1 'polypeptide(L)' 'IRDDWVKAMEARLIKEKLDECYRTEGVNHYQSCRHLADMYLGVLKTNKVEGFRKITK' A
#
# COMPACT_ATOMS: atom_id res chain seq x y z
N ILE A 1 6.90 4.79 -16.25
CA ILE A 1 8.04 4.73 -15.31
C ILE A 1 7.87 5.71 -14.15
N ARG A 2 8.00 7.04 -14.33
CA ARG A 2 7.89 7.99 -13.20
C ARG A 2 6.58 7.84 -12.43
N ASP A 3 5.47 7.76 -13.14
CA ASP A 3 4.15 7.64 -12.52
C ASP A 3 3.95 6.28 -11.82
N ASP A 4 4.56 5.21 -12.32
CA ASP A 4 4.55 3.90 -11.67
C ASP A 4 5.31 3.93 -10.34
N TRP A 5 6.43 4.67 -10.30
CA TRP A 5 7.18 4.89 -9.07
C TRP A 5 6.43 5.82 -8.10
N VAL A 6 5.74 6.84 -8.57
CA VAL A 6 4.87 7.69 -7.71
C VAL A 6 3.80 6.82 -7.05
N LYS A 7 3.12 5.97 -7.82
CA LYS A 7 2.13 5.01 -7.33
C LYS A 7 2.70 4.00 -6.31
N ALA A 8 3.95 3.56 -6.51
CA ALA A 8 4.65 2.71 -5.55
C ALA A 8 4.99 3.47 -4.25
N MET A 9 5.35 4.75 -4.35
CA MET A 9 5.62 5.60 -3.18
C MET A 9 4.36 5.89 -2.36
N GLU A 10 3.20 6.07 -3.01
CA GLU A 10 1.91 6.15 -2.33
C GLU A 10 1.62 4.90 -1.48
N ALA A 11 1.84 3.71 -2.06
CA ALA A 11 1.68 2.45 -1.34
C ALA A 11 2.62 2.35 -0.13
N ARG A 12 3.84 2.88 -0.26
CA ARG A 12 4.84 2.91 0.82
C ARG A 12 4.40 3.78 2.00
N LEU A 13 3.85 4.97 1.72
CA LEU A 13 3.33 5.86 2.76
C LEU A 13 2.19 5.21 3.57
N ILE A 14 1.27 4.52 2.89
CA ILE A 14 0.17 3.81 3.57
C ILE A 14 0.72 2.68 4.44
N LYS A 15 1.74 1.95 3.96
CA LYS A 15 2.39 0.88 4.71
C LYS A 15 3.06 1.40 5.99
N GLU A 16 3.78 2.52 5.90
CA GLU A 16 4.43 3.15 7.06
C GLU A 16 3.40 3.54 8.13
N LYS A 17 2.27 4.14 7.72
CA LYS A 17 1.18 4.49 8.64
C LYS A 17 0.48 3.27 9.22
N LEU A 18 0.32 2.20 8.44
CA LEU A 18 -0.23 0.94 8.92
C LEU A 18 0.68 0.29 9.97
N ASP A 19 1.99 0.30 9.75
CA ASP A 19 2.99 -0.22 10.70
C ASP A 19 3.00 0.57 12.00
N GLU A 20 2.89 1.89 11.92
CA GLU A 20 2.71 2.74 13.10
C GLU A 20 1.44 2.36 13.87
N CYS A 21 0.30 2.26 13.20
CA CYS A 21 -0.97 1.86 13.82
C CYS A 21 -0.88 0.49 14.50
N TYR A 22 -0.21 -0.48 13.87
CA TYR A 22 -0.03 -1.82 14.45
C TYR A 22 0.84 -1.78 15.71
N ARG A 23 1.87 -0.91 15.74
CA ARG A 23 2.72 -0.73 16.92
C ARG A 23 1.99 -0.02 18.06
N THR A 24 1.13 0.95 17.76
CA THR A 24 0.41 1.73 18.78
C THR A 24 -0.78 0.98 19.37
N GLU A 25 -1.58 0.31 18.53
CA GLU A 25 -2.83 -0.34 18.95
C GLU A 25 -2.62 -1.73 19.57
N GLY A 26 -1.47 -2.37 19.31
CA GLY A 26 -1.18 -3.71 19.80
C GLY A 26 -2.31 -4.68 19.45
N VAL A 27 -2.86 -5.40 20.42
CA VAL A 27 -3.91 -6.42 20.21
C VAL A 27 -5.17 -5.85 19.52
N ASN A 28 -5.44 -4.55 19.65
CA ASN A 28 -6.61 -3.89 19.07
C ASN A 28 -6.48 -3.56 17.56
N HIS A 29 -5.32 -3.84 16.94
CA HIS A 29 -5.05 -3.43 15.56
C HIS A 29 -6.08 -3.96 14.54
N TYR A 30 -6.73 -5.09 14.81
CA TYR A 30 -7.73 -5.69 13.92
C TYR A 30 -8.97 -4.81 13.71
N GLN A 31 -9.34 -3.99 14.70
CA GLN A 31 -10.47 -3.09 14.60
C GLN A 31 -10.01 -1.69 14.22
N SER A 32 -9.03 -1.14 14.94
CA SER A 32 -8.57 0.25 14.74
C SER A 32 -7.86 0.46 13.39
N CYS A 33 -7.03 -0.50 12.95
CA CYS A 33 -6.17 -0.33 11.78
C CYS A 33 -6.75 -0.94 10.49
N ARG A 34 -7.96 -1.51 10.55
CA ARG A 34 -8.59 -2.21 9.41
C ARG A 34 -8.70 -1.34 8.16
N HIS A 35 -9.09 -0.09 8.32
CA HIS A 35 -9.24 0.85 7.22
C HIS A 35 -7.91 1.12 6.48
N LEU A 36 -6.78 1.18 7.21
CA LEU A 36 -5.45 1.31 6.63
C LEU A 36 -5.03 0.04 5.90
N ALA A 37 -5.35 -1.13 6.46
CA ALA A 37 -5.08 -2.41 5.83
C ALA A 37 -5.87 -2.59 4.53
N ASP A 38 -7.16 -2.26 4.53
CA ASP A 38 -8.02 -2.33 3.34
C ASP A 38 -7.54 -1.36 2.25
N MET A 39 -7.14 -0.14 2.65
CA MET A 39 -6.55 0.84 1.73
C MET A 39 -5.22 0.36 1.14
N TYR A 40 -4.32 -0.18 1.96
CA TYR A 40 -3.05 -0.73 1.51
C TYR A 40 -3.25 -1.88 0.50
N LEU A 41 -4.16 -2.80 0.81
CA LEU A 41 -4.50 -3.92 -0.08
C LEU A 41 -5.14 -3.44 -1.39
N GLY A 42 -5.95 -2.38 -1.34
CA GLY A 42 -6.51 -1.75 -2.54
C GLY A 42 -5.42 -1.20 -3.45
N VAL A 43 -4.50 -0.41 -2.89
CA VAL A 43 -3.41 0.21 -3.64
C VAL A 43 -2.45 -0.84 -4.21
N LEU A 44 -2.13 -1.90 -3.47
CA LEU A 44 -1.27 -2.98 -3.99
C LEU A 44 -1.83 -3.69 -5.23
N LYS A 45 -3.16 -3.75 -5.37
CA LYS A 45 -3.79 -4.36 -6.55
C LYS A 45 -3.69 -3.47 -7.78
N THR A 46 -3.85 -2.15 -7.60
CA THR A 46 -3.92 -1.17 -8.69
C THR A 46 -2.57 -0.61 -9.10
N ASN A 47 -1.66 -0.43 -8.13
CA ASN A 47 -0.42 0.34 -8.28
C ASN A 47 0.79 -0.57 -8.52
N LYS A 48 0.66 -1.52 -9.44
CA LYS A 48 1.78 -2.37 -9.85
C LYS A 48 2.71 -1.62 -10.78
N VAL A 49 4.02 -1.78 -10.58
CA VAL A 49 5.03 -1.24 -11.50
C VAL A 49 5.11 -2.13 -12.73
N GLU A 50 4.51 -1.69 -13.84
CA GLU A 50 4.53 -2.43 -15.11
C GLU A 50 5.83 -2.21 -15.90
N GLY A 51 6.56 -1.13 -15.63
CA GLY A 51 7.76 -0.75 -16.38
C GLY A 51 7.43 -0.21 -17.78
N PHE A 52 8.46 0.05 -18.60
CA PHE A 52 8.28 0.63 -19.94
C PHE A 52 7.95 -0.40 -21.03
N ARG A 53 8.33 -1.66 -20.81
CA ARG A 53 8.04 -2.76 -21.74
C ARG A 53 6.77 -3.45 -21.26
N LYS A 54 5.62 -3.00 -21.75
CA LYS A 54 4.37 -3.72 -21.56
C LYS A 54 4.48 -5.07 -22.27
N ILE A 55 4.58 -6.15 -21.51
CA ILE A 55 4.50 -7.51 -22.07
C ILE A 55 3.03 -7.72 -22.42
N THR A 56 2.68 -7.51 -23.68
CA THR A 56 1.36 -7.90 -24.20
C THR A 56 1.29 -9.42 -24.12
N LYS A 57 0.36 -9.93 -23.32
CA LYS A 57 0.08 -11.36 -23.20
C LYS A 57 -0.79 -11.84 -24.35
#